data_AF-A0A059KRC4-F1
#
_entry.id   AF-A0A059KRC4-F1
#
_cell.length_a   1.000
_cell.length_b   1.000
_cell.length_c   1.000
_cell.angle_alpha   90.00
_cell.angle_beta   90.00
_cell.angle_gamma   90.00
#
_symmetry.space_group_name_H-M   'P 1'
#
loop_
_entity.id
_entity.type
_entity.pdbx_description
1 polymer ?
#
loop_
_entity_poly.entity_id
_entity_poly.type
_entity_poly.pdbx_seq_one_letter_code
_entity_poly.pdbx_strand_id
1 'polypeptide(L)'
;MSEFRHVFLPYCLERQADGRWAVLNRKYKPVGMHTSAYVKYEDPYLIRFKSPLTSATLQALCAPGSEWSETKVWLYNDGCIPTDSAAHWTAYQKRLERLANLQIV
;
A
#
# COMPACT_ATOMS: atom_id res chain seq x y z
N MET A 1 9.82 18.81 3.20
CA MET A 1 10.91 17.83 3.36
C MET A 1 10.38 16.44 3.03
N SER A 2 11.12 15.61 2.28
CA SER A 2 10.69 14.23 1.99
C SER A 2 11.35 13.29 2.99
N GLU A 3 10.58 12.42 3.62
CA GLU A 3 11.09 11.43 4.57
C GLU A 3 11.30 10.09 3.85
N PHE A 4 12.21 9.25 4.35
CA PHE A 4 12.48 7.93 3.77
C PHE A 4 11.20 7.09 3.63
N ARG A 5 10.32 7.14 4.64
CA ARG A 5 9.02 6.46 4.63
C ARG A 5 8.10 6.87 3.49
N HIS A 6 8.24 8.10 2.96
CA HIS A 6 7.39 8.58 1.88
C HIS A 6 7.68 7.86 0.56
N VAL A 7 8.87 7.26 0.43
CA VAL A 7 9.34 6.63 -0.80
C VAL A 7 9.39 5.10 -0.67
N PHE A 8 9.84 4.61 0.49
CA PHE A 8 10.23 3.21 0.65
C PHE A 8 9.29 2.39 1.54
N LEU A 9 8.28 3.00 2.19
CA LEU A 9 7.22 2.24 2.84
C LEU A 9 5.98 2.15 1.94
N PRO A 10 5.43 0.94 1.74
CA PRO A 10 4.09 0.76 1.18
C PRO A 10 3.05 1.63 1.91
N TYR A 11 2.43 2.52 1.17
CA TYR A 11 1.39 3.43 1.66
C TYR A 11 0.00 2.94 1.29
N CYS A 12 -0.25 2.58 0.04
CA CYS A 12 -1.51 2.00 -0.39
C CYS A 12 -1.33 0.99 -1.52
N LEU A 13 -2.32 0.12 -1.67
CA LEU A 13 -2.48 -0.71 -2.86
C LEU A 13 -3.60 -0.11 -3.71
N GLU A 14 -3.41 -0.08 -5.02
CA GLU A 14 -4.41 0.43 -5.96
C GLU A 14 -4.58 -0.53 -7.15
N ARG A 15 -5.78 -1.09 -7.28
CA ARG A 15 -6.14 -2.00 -8.36
C ARG A 15 -6.44 -1.22 -9.63
N GLN A 16 -5.83 -1.63 -10.71
CA GLN A 16 -6.07 -1.10 -12.05
C GLN A 16 -7.26 -1.80 -12.71
N ALA A 17 -7.76 -1.22 -13.80
CA ALA A 17 -8.93 -1.74 -14.52
C ALA A 17 -8.73 -3.19 -15.02
N ASP A 18 -7.48 -3.58 -15.30
CA ASP A 18 -7.10 -4.94 -15.73
C ASP A 18 -6.94 -5.97 -14.58
N GLY A 19 -7.29 -5.55 -13.35
CA GLY A 19 -7.25 -6.37 -12.14
C GLY A 19 -5.87 -6.50 -11.49
N ARG A 20 -4.81 -5.93 -12.06
CA ARG A 20 -3.49 -5.89 -11.41
C ARG A 20 -3.43 -4.80 -10.35
N TRP A 21 -2.49 -4.92 -9.43
CA TRP A 21 -2.32 -4.01 -8.31
C TRP A 21 -0.99 -3.27 -8.39
N ALA A 22 -1.03 -1.96 -8.16
CA ALA A 22 0.16 -1.17 -7.88
C ALA A 22 0.40 -1.12 -6.37
N VAL A 23 1.65 -1.33 -5.93
CA VAL A 23 2.08 -1.07 -4.56
C VAL A 23 2.71 0.31 -4.52
N LEU A 24 2.05 1.26 -3.87
CA LEU A 24 2.40 2.69 -3.94
C LEU A 24 2.96 3.22 -2.64
N ASN A 25 3.88 4.17 -2.73
CA ASN A 25 4.41 4.95 -1.61
C ASN A 25 3.55 6.19 -1.33
N ARG A 26 3.90 7.02 -0.32
CA ARG A 26 3.10 8.19 0.10
C ARG A 26 2.95 9.24 -1.01
N LYS A 27 3.86 9.22 -2.00
CA LYS A 27 3.84 10.11 -3.17
C LYS A 27 3.01 9.53 -4.33
N TYR A 28 2.28 8.43 -4.12
CA TYR A 28 1.52 7.71 -5.14
C TYR A 28 2.41 7.30 -6.33
N LYS A 29 3.62 6.81 -6.01
CA LYS A 29 4.54 6.20 -6.97
C LYS A 29 4.78 4.75 -6.58
N PRO A 30 5.13 3.85 -7.51
CA PRO A 30 5.61 2.51 -7.16
C PRO A 30 6.65 2.59 -6.04
N VAL A 31 6.54 1.72 -5.03
CA VAL A 31 7.46 1.74 -3.88
C VAL A 31 8.91 1.66 -4.36
N GLY A 32 9.76 2.52 -3.78
CA GLY A 32 11.17 2.68 -4.20
C GLY A 32 11.39 3.74 -5.28
N MET A 33 10.35 4.20 -5.97
CA MET A 33 10.48 5.24 -6.98
C MET A 33 10.44 6.64 -6.36
N HIS A 34 11.52 7.40 -6.53
CA HIS A 34 11.64 8.79 -6.07
C HIS A 34 11.58 9.78 -7.24
N THR A 35 10.37 10.12 -7.69
CA THR A 35 10.15 11.09 -8.78
C THR A 35 8.95 11.99 -8.50
N SER A 36 8.98 13.21 -9.05
CA SER A 36 7.83 14.12 -9.12
C SER A 36 7.03 13.96 -10.41
N ALA A 37 7.56 13.26 -11.42
CA ALA A 37 6.89 13.07 -12.70
C ALA A 37 5.58 12.29 -12.55
N TYR A 38 4.63 12.52 -13.45
CA TYR A 38 3.47 11.65 -13.60
C TYR A 38 3.94 10.23 -13.94
N VAL A 39 3.34 9.24 -13.30
CA VAL A 39 3.65 7.82 -13.52
C VAL A 39 2.35 7.13 -13.82
N LYS A 40 2.28 6.49 -14.99
CA LYS A 40 1.20 5.58 -15.32
C LYS A 40 1.46 4.25 -14.63
N TYR A 41 0.43 3.68 -14.03
CA TYR A 41 0.55 2.36 -13.38
C TYR A 41 0.40 1.28 -14.45
N GLU A 42 1.53 0.74 -14.87
CA GLU A 42 1.65 -0.31 -15.88
C GLU A 42 2.89 -1.17 -15.61
N ASP A 43 3.22 -2.09 -16.52
CA ASP A 43 4.43 -2.89 -16.40
C ASP A 43 5.69 -2.00 -16.33
N PRO A 44 6.69 -2.34 -15.50
CA PRO A 44 6.81 -3.55 -14.69
C PRO A 44 6.28 -3.39 -13.23
N TYR A 45 5.49 -2.35 -12.93
CA TYR A 45 5.13 -1.99 -11.55
C TYR A 45 3.87 -2.68 -11.02
N LEU A 46 3.11 -3.31 -11.92
CA LEU A 46 1.86 -3.97 -11.59
C LEU A 46 2.07 -5.44 -11.27
N ILE A 47 1.47 -5.89 -10.18
CA ILE A 47 1.49 -7.30 -9.76
C ILE A 47 0.10 -7.93 -9.87
N ARG A 48 0.03 -9.25 -9.99
CA ARG A 48 -1.19 -10.02 -9.74
C ARG A 48 -1.02 -10.82 -8.48
N PHE A 49 -2.00 -10.75 -7.58
CA PHE A 49 -2.09 -11.74 -6.51
C PHE A 49 -2.55 -13.07 -7.09
N LYS A 50 -1.97 -14.17 -6.62
CA LYS A 50 -2.32 -15.53 -7.05
C LYS A 50 -3.78 -15.89 -6.77
N SER A 51 -4.31 -15.36 -5.66
CA SER A 51 -5.73 -15.47 -5.30
C SER A 51 -6.36 -14.08 -5.23
N PRO A 52 -7.64 -13.91 -5.63
CA PRO A 52 -8.36 -12.66 -5.43
C PRO A 52 -8.37 -12.25 -3.96
N LEU A 53 -8.15 -10.95 -3.69
CA LEU A 53 -8.24 -10.42 -2.33
C LEU A 53 -9.71 -10.31 -1.92
N THR A 54 -10.07 -10.94 -0.81
CA THR A 54 -11.41 -10.83 -0.24
C THR A 54 -11.62 -9.47 0.43
N SER A 55 -12.87 -9.05 0.60
CA SER A 55 -13.20 -7.83 1.35
C SER A 55 -12.66 -7.88 2.79
N ALA A 56 -12.67 -9.06 3.43
CA ALA A 56 -12.10 -9.26 4.76
C ALA A 56 -10.58 -9.04 4.77
N THR A 57 -9.86 -9.54 3.74
CA THR A 57 -8.42 -9.29 3.58
C THR A 57 -8.15 -7.80 3.38
N LEU A 58 -8.89 -7.13 2.50
CA LEU A 58 -8.74 -5.70 2.23
C LEU A 58 -9.01 -4.85 3.48
N GLN A 59 -10.07 -5.15 4.23
CA GLN A 59 -10.36 -4.50 5.51
C GLN A 59 -9.23 -4.71 6.53
N ALA A 60 -8.71 -5.94 6.64
CA ALA A 60 -7.64 -6.26 7.59
C ALA A 60 -6.29 -5.60 7.26
N LEU A 61 -6.09 -5.23 5.98
CA LEU A 61 -4.95 -4.44 5.52
C LEU A 61 -5.18 -2.94 5.73
N CYS A 62 -6.42 -2.47 5.83
CA CYS A 62 -6.69 -1.04 5.89
C CYS A 62 -6.33 -0.41 7.24
N ALA A 63 -5.76 0.78 7.20
CA ALA A 63 -5.49 1.60 8.36
C ALA A 63 -6.78 2.19 8.93
N PRO A 64 -6.91 2.26 10.27
CA PRO A 64 -8.10 2.81 10.91
C PRO A 64 -8.36 4.25 10.47
N GLY A 65 -9.62 4.61 10.30
CA GLY A 65 -10.04 5.93 9.82
C GLY A 65 -9.78 6.19 8.33
N SER A 66 -9.24 5.21 7.60
CA SER A 66 -9.20 5.26 6.12
C SER A 66 -10.42 4.56 5.55
N GLU A 67 -10.92 5.06 4.43
CA GLU A 67 -11.84 4.30 3.60
C GLU A 67 -11.14 3.05 3.05
N TRP A 68 -11.90 2.04 2.64
CA TRP A 68 -11.38 0.92 1.88
C TRP A 68 -12.40 0.55 0.82
N SER A 69 -11.91 0.01 -0.29
CA SER A 69 -12.75 -0.50 -1.37
C SER A 69 -12.10 -1.72 -2.01
N GLU A 70 -12.80 -2.35 -2.95
CA GLU A 70 -12.27 -3.45 -3.76
C GLU A 70 -11.09 -3.03 -4.67
N THR A 71 -10.85 -1.73 -4.81
CA THR A 71 -9.82 -1.17 -5.68
C THR A 71 -8.76 -0.37 -4.94
N LYS A 72 -8.95 -0.02 -3.67
CA LYS A 72 -7.99 0.80 -2.92
C LYS A 72 -7.98 0.48 -1.43
N VAL A 73 -6.78 0.32 -0.89
CA VAL A 73 -6.56 0.10 0.55
C VAL A 73 -5.31 0.82 1.02
N TRP A 74 -5.39 1.52 2.15
CA TRP A 74 -4.28 2.28 2.74
C TRP A 74 -3.70 1.52 3.93
N LEU A 75 -2.38 1.33 3.96
CA LEU A 75 -1.68 0.63 5.07
C LEU A 75 -1.38 1.56 6.25
N TYR A 76 -1.35 2.87 6.01
CA TYR A 76 -1.30 3.93 7.02
C TYR A 76 -1.91 5.22 6.47
N ASN A 77 -2.17 6.20 7.34
CA ASN A 77 -2.65 7.53 6.99
C ASN A 77 -2.03 8.58 7.93
N ASP A 78 -2.46 9.84 7.82
CA ASP A 78 -1.92 10.94 8.61
C ASP A 78 -2.28 10.84 10.11
N GLY A 79 -3.29 10.05 10.47
CA GLY A 79 -3.65 9.76 11.85
C GLY A 79 -2.88 8.58 12.47
N CYS A 80 -2.13 7.81 11.67
CA CYS A 80 -1.38 6.64 12.15
C CYS A 80 -0.02 6.47 11.43
N ILE A 81 0.73 7.57 11.29
CA ILE A 81 2.04 7.57 10.63
C ILE A 81 2.99 6.58 11.33
N PRO A 82 3.63 5.64 10.59
CA PRO A 82 4.42 4.57 11.19
C PRO A 82 5.59 5.06 12.07
N THR A 83 6.14 6.23 11.78
CA THR A 83 7.30 6.80 12.48
C THR A 83 6.95 7.69 13.67
N ASP A 84 5.67 8.00 13.88
CA ASP A 84 5.25 8.95 14.92
C ASP A 84 5.18 8.31 16.31
N SER A 85 4.99 6.99 16.39
CA SER A 85 4.99 6.26 17.65
C SER A 85 5.24 4.76 17.45
N ALA A 86 5.72 4.09 18.51
CA ALA A 86 5.86 2.64 18.53
C ALA A 86 4.51 1.91 18.29
N ALA A 87 3.41 2.48 18.76
CA ALA A 87 2.08 1.94 18.54
C ALA A 87 1.69 1.98 17.06
N HIS A 88 1.95 3.10 16.37
CA HIS A 88 1.71 3.23 14.93
C HIS A 88 2.60 2.28 14.13
N TRP A 89 3.89 2.20 14.47
CA TRP A 89 4.81 1.25 13.84
C TRP A 89 4.31 -0.18 13.96
N THR A 90 3.93 -0.61 15.17
CA THR A 90 3.44 -1.96 15.45
C THR A 90 2.17 -2.27 14.65
N ALA A 91 1.22 -1.33 14.59
CA ALA A 91 -0.01 -1.51 13.83
C ALA A 91 0.27 -1.61 12.31
N TYR A 92 1.17 -0.77 11.79
CA TYR A 92 1.60 -0.80 10.39
C TYR A 92 2.33 -2.11 10.06
N GLN A 93 3.25 -2.54 10.92
CA GLN A 93 3.99 -3.79 10.75
C GLN A 93 3.04 -4.99 10.64
N LYS A 94 1.99 -5.08 11.47
CA LYS A 94 0.99 -6.16 11.37
C LYS A 94 0.26 -6.17 10.03
N ARG A 95 -0.05 -5.00 9.46
CA ARG A 95 -0.66 -4.89 8.13
C ARG A 95 0.33 -5.28 7.04
N LEU A 96 1.59 -4.85 7.16
CA LEU A 96 2.66 -5.18 6.22
C LEU A 96 2.98 -6.67 6.24
N GLU A 97 3.01 -7.30 7.41
CA GLU A 97 3.20 -8.74 7.58
C GLU A 97 2.09 -9.54 6.87
N ARG A 98 0.82 -9.13 7.04
CA ARG A 98 -0.30 -9.74 6.31
C ARG A 98 -0.13 -9.62 4.79
N LEU A 99 0.24 -8.43 4.31
CA LEU A 99 0.48 -8.19 2.88
C LEU A 99 1.65 -9.04 2.35
N ALA A 100 2.76 -9.11 3.09
CA ALA A 100 3.96 -9.83 2.69
C ALA A 100 3.76 -11.35 2.60
N ASN A 101 2.76 -11.90 3.30
CA ASN A 101 2.40 -13.32 3.23
C ASN A 101 1.47 -13.67 2.06
N LEU A 102 1.03 -12.70 1.26
CA LEU A 102 0.23 -12.95 0.06
C LEU A 102 1.12 -13.39 -1.11
N GLN A 103 0.65 -14.35 -1.92
CA GLN A 103 1.39 -14.83 -3.09
C GLN A 103 1.09 -13.98 -4.33
N ILE A 104 2.11 -13.71 -5.14
CA ILE A 104 2.01 -13.01 -6.44
C ILE A 104 2.35 -13.94 -7.61
N VAL A 105 1.95 -13.56 -8.83
CA VAL A 105 2.26 -14.24 -10.11
C VAL A 105 3.17 -13.36 -10.95
#